data_AF-C7YSV3-F1
#
_entry.id   AF-C7YSV3-F1
#
_cell.length_a   1.000
_cell.length_b   1.000
_cell.length_c   1.000
_cell.angle_alpha   90.00
_cell.angle_beta   90.00
_cell.angle_gamma   90.00
#
_symmetry.space_group_name_H-M   'P 1'
#
loop_
_entity.id
_entity.type
_entity.pdbx_description
1 polymer ?
#
loop_
_entity_poly.entity_id
_entity_poly.type
_entity_poly.pdbx_seq_one_letter_code
_entity_poly.pdbx_strand_id
1 'polypeptide(L)' 'MTENNNPGNFANRPKEEVQEIASKGGKASTGGFASMDPDKLREVASEGGKASSGSFESGSEKAKEAGRKGGLKSS' A
#
# COMPACT_ATOMS: atom_id res chain seq x y z
N MET A 1 10.30 16.73 -15.96
CA MET A 1 9.43 16.64 -14.77
C MET A 1 8.14 15.99 -15.24
N THR A 2 7.83 14.79 -14.76
CA THR A 2 6.62 14.07 -15.17
C THR A 2 5.42 14.68 -14.46
N GLU A 3 4.76 15.65 -15.10
CA GLU A 3 3.38 16.05 -14.77
C GLU A 3 2.47 14.85 -15.11
N ASN A 4 2.45 13.89 -14.19
CA ASN A 4 1.60 12.72 -14.33
C ASN A 4 0.18 13.13 -13.95
N ASN A 5 -0.64 13.52 -14.94
CA ASN A 5 -2.01 14.05 -14.78
C ASN A 5 -3.05 13.02 -14.31
N ASN A 6 -2.61 11.94 -13.64
CA ASN A 6 -3.51 10.96 -13.06
C ASN A 6 -4.31 11.60 -11.91
N PRO A 7 -5.64 11.73 -12.02
CA PRO A 7 -6.47 12.37 -10.99
C PRO A 7 -6.50 11.59 -9.66
N GLY A 8 -6.05 10.34 -9.67
CA GLY A 8 -5.92 9.51 -8.46
C GLY A 8 -4.61 9.71 -7.69
N ASN A 9 -3.64 10.48 -8.21
CA ASN A 9 -2.37 10.68 -7.52
C ASN A 9 -2.49 11.74 -6.41
N PHE A 10 -1.98 11.44 -5.22
CA PHE A 10 -1.95 12.39 -4.10
C PHE A 10 -1.17 13.67 -4.42
N ALA A 11 -0.16 13.59 -5.31
CA ALA A 11 0.59 14.77 -5.75
C ALA A 11 -0.26 15.78 -6.54
N ASN A 12 -1.40 15.36 -7.10
CA ASN A 12 -2.32 16.19 -7.88
C ASN A 12 -3.53 16.68 -7.06
N ARG A 13 -3.50 16.48 -5.74
CA ARG A 13 -4.60 16.83 -4.83
C ARG A 13 -4.22 18.01 -3.93
N PRO A 14 -5.18 18.84 -3.51
CA PRO A 14 -4.91 19.91 -2.54
C PRO A 14 -4.41 19.31 -1.22
N LYS A 15 -3.46 20.01 -0.58
CA LYS A 15 -2.80 19.52 0.63
C LYS A 15 -3.79 19.26 1.77
N GLU A 16 -4.82 20.08 1.85
CA GLU A 16 -5.90 19.99 2.84
C GLU A 16 -6.69 18.69 2.68
N GLU A 17 -7.01 18.30 1.44
CA GLU A 17 -7.71 17.03 1.17
C GLU A 17 -6.81 15.83 1.50
N VAL A 18 -5.52 15.90 1.14
CA VAL A 18 -4.56 14.83 1.49
C VAL A 18 -4.41 14.68 3.00
N GLN A 19 -4.34 15.80 3.73
CA GLN A 19 -4.30 15.81 5.20
C GLN A 19 -5.58 15.25 5.82
N GLU A 20 -6.75 15.56 5.26
CA GLU A 20 -8.02 15.01 5.73
C GLU A 20 -8.09 13.49 5.52
N ILE A 21 -7.66 12.99 4.35
CA ILE A 21 -7.59 11.56 4.04
C ILE A 21 -6.63 10.83 4.99
N ALA A 22 -5.42 11.36 5.18
CA ALA A 22 -4.45 10.81 6.11
C ALA A 22 -4.97 10.80 7.56
N SER A 23 -5.65 11.87 7.97
CA SER A 23 -6.26 11.99 9.29
C SER A 23 -7.40 10.99 9.50
N LYS A 24 -8.24 10.75 8.49
CA LYS A 24 -9.29 9.72 8.55
C LYS A 24 -8.70 8.31 8.71
N GLY A 25 -7.61 8.01 8.01
CA GLY A 25 -6.87 6.75 8.17
C GLY A 25 -6.33 6.56 9.59
N GLY A 26 -5.76 7.61 10.19
CA GLY A 26 -5.26 7.58 11.57
C GLY A 26 -6.35 7.48 12.64
N LYS A 27 -7.52 8.09 12.42
CA LYS A 27 -8.64 8.09 13.39
C LYS A 27 -9.37 6.75 13.47
N ALA A 28 -9.32 5.91 12.44
CA ALA A 28 -9.93 4.58 12.44
C ALA A 28 -9.21 3.59 13.38
N SER A 29 -8.03 3.94 13.87
CA SER A 29 -7.22 3.10 14.76
C SER A 29 -6.92 3.87 16.04
N THR A 30 -7.43 3.39 17.18
CA THR A 30 -7.25 4.04 18.51
C THR A 30 -5.78 4.12 18.95
N GLY A 31 -4.90 3.44 18.23
CA GLY A 31 -3.46 3.68 18.15
C GLY A 31 -3.02 3.20 16.76
N GLY A 32 -2.15 3.93 16.09
CA GLY A 32 -1.58 3.46 14.81
C GLY A 32 -0.74 2.19 15.00
N PHE A 33 -0.27 1.59 13.91
CA PHE A 33 0.60 0.41 13.97
C PHE A 33 1.85 0.61 14.85
N ALA A 34 2.34 1.85 14.97
CA ALA A 34 3.47 2.20 15.83
C ALA A 34 3.20 2.02 17.34
N SER A 35 1.94 2.02 17.76
CA SER A 35 1.53 1.84 19.17
C SER A 35 0.94 0.44 19.43
N MET A 36 0.94 -0.43 18.43
CA MET A 36 0.48 -1.80 18.54
C MET A 36 1.54 -2.66 19.22
N ASP A 37 1.12 -3.65 20.01
CA ASP A 37 2.02 -4.67 20.53
C ASP A 37 2.77 -5.38 19.37
N PRO A 38 4.09 -5.63 19.48
CA PRO A 38 4.89 -6.24 18.41
C PRO A 38 4.36 -7.60 17.93
N ASP A 39 3.87 -8.44 18.83
CA ASP A 39 3.36 -9.77 18.47
C ASP A 39 2.04 -9.65 17.72
N LYS A 40 1.17 -8.74 18.16
CA LYS A 40 -0.08 -8.42 17.47
C LYS A 40 0.17 -7.78 16.09
N LEU A 41 1.19 -6.93 15.96
CA LEU A 41 1.60 -6.36 14.67
C LEU A 41 2.09 -7.45 13.71
N ARG A 42 2.89 -8.40 14.21
CA ARG A 42 3.38 -9.53 13.42
C ARG A 42 2.25 -10.43 12.94
N GLU A 43 1.24 -10.66 13.77
CA GLU A 43 0.04 -11.41 13.39
C GLU A 43 -0.71 -10.73 12.25
N VAL A 44 -1.02 -9.44 12.38
CA VAL A 44 -1.72 -8.66 11.33
C VAL A 44 -0.90 -8.58 10.04
N ALA A 45 0.42 -8.38 10.13
CA ALA A 45 1.30 -8.41 8.97
C ALA A 45 1.30 -9.80 8.29
N SER A 46 1.28 -10.87 9.08
CA SER A 46 1.19 -12.24 8.57
C SER A 46 -0.15 -12.52 7.90
N GLU A 47 -1.26 -12.01 8.45
CA GLU A 47 -2.58 -12.09 7.83
C GLU A 47 -2.64 -11.35 6.50
N GLY A 48 -2.06 -10.15 6.40
CA GLY A 48 -1.92 -9.43 5.14
C GLY A 48 -1.15 -10.23 4.07
N GLY A 49 -0.09 -10.93 4.49
CA GLY A 49 0.69 -11.84 3.63
C GLY A 49 -0.08 -13.08 3.20
N LYS A 50 -0.96 -13.64 4.05
CA LYS A 50 -1.81 -14.80 3.75
C LYS A 50 -3.02 -14.43 2.87
N ALA A 51 -3.63 -13.27 3.12
CA ALA A 51 -4.77 -12.77 2.36
C ALA A 51 -4.35 -12.30 0.96
N SER A 52 -3.11 -11.85 0.81
CA SER A 52 -2.46 -11.75 -0.48
C SER A 52 -2.18 -13.16 -1.01
N SER A 53 -2.65 -13.50 -2.21
CA SER A 53 -2.26 -14.75 -2.90
C SER A 53 -0.77 -14.80 -3.33
N GLY A 54 0.05 -13.94 -2.70
CA GLY A 54 1.31 -13.41 -3.18
C GLY A 54 2.53 -13.90 -2.41
N SER A 55 2.54 -15.15 -1.97
CA SER A 55 3.83 -15.84 -1.90
C SER A 55 4.15 -16.32 -3.31
N PHE A 56 4.74 -15.45 -4.11
CA PHE A 56 5.26 -15.85 -5.41
C PHE A 56 6.63 -16.48 -5.16
N GLU A 57 6.82 -17.73 -5.57
CA GLU A 57 8.17 -18.27 -5.64
C GLU A 57 9.01 -17.40 -6.59
N SER A 58 10.22 -17.07 -6.15
CA SER A 58 11.14 -16.27 -6.95
C SER A 58 11.40 -16.98 -8.28
N GLY A 59 11.15 -16.30 -9.39
CA GLY A 59 11.28 -16.87 -10.73
C GLY A 59 10.03 -17.59 -11.28
N SER A 60 8.96 -17.74 -10.49
CA SER A 60 7.69 -18.26 -10.99
C SER A 60 7.07 -17.35 -12.06
N GLU A 61 6.34 -17.93 -13.00
CA GLU A 61 5.64 -17.18 -14.06
C GLU A 61 4.67 -16.15 -13.47
N LYS A 62 4.04 -16.49 -12.34
CA LYS A 62 3.13 -15.62 -11.61
C LYS A 62 3.86 -14.39 -11.02
N ALA A 63 5.09 -14.56 -10.51
CA ALA A 63 5.95 -13.45 -10.08
C ALA A 63 6.36 -12.55 -11.25
N LYS A 64 6.77 -13.16 -12.38
CA LYS A 64 7.15 -12.42 -13.58
C LYS A 64 5.99 -11.61 -14.13
N GLU A 65 4.79 -12.19 -14.17
CA GLU A 65 3.59 -11.51 -14.63
C GLU A 65 3.20 -10.35 -13.70
N ALA A 66 3.26 -10.57 -12.38
CA ALA A 66 3.01 -9.52 -11.39
C ALA A 66 4.03 -8.37 -11.50
N GLY A 67 5.32 -8.69 -11.63
CA GLY A 67 6.39 -7.71 -11.84
C GLY A 67 6.22 -6.94 -13.15
N ARG A 68 5.89 -7.63 -14.26
CA ARG A 68 5.59 -7.01 -15.55
C ARG A 68 4.40 -6.06 -15.45
N LYS A 69 3.28 -6.49 -14.86
CA LYS A 69 2.09 -5.65 -14.65
C LYS A 69 2.40 -4.43 -13.76
N GLY A 70 3.22 -4.60 -12.72
CA GLY A 70 3.67 -3.52 -11.85
C GLY A 70 4.54 -2.49 -12.58
N GLY A 71 5.47 -2.96 -13.42
CA GLY A 71 6.31 -2.09 -14.25
C GLY A 71 5.50 -1.32 -15.29
N LEU A 72 4.51 -1.95 -15.93
CA LEU A 72 3.62 -1.29 -16.90
C LEU A 72 2.72 -0.21 -16.29
N LYS A 73 2.41 -0.29 -14.99
CA LYS A 73 1.66 0.74 -14.25
C LYS A 73 2.51 1.92 -13.79
N SER A 74 3.84 1.78 -13.90
CA SER A 74 4.82 2.76 -13.44
C SER A 74 5.39 3.61 -14.59
N SER A 75 4.95 3.33 -15.82
CA SER A 75 5.29 4.04 -17.06
C SER A 75 4.28 5.11 -17.42
#